data_AF-A0A1N6GH46-F1
#
_entry.id   AF-A0A1N6GH46-F1
#
_cell.length_a   1.000
_cell.length_b   1.000
_cell.length_c   1.000
_cell.angle_alpha   90.00
_cell.angle_beta   90.00
_cell.angle_gamma   90.00
#
_symmetry.space_group_name_H-M   'P 1'
#
loop_
_entity.id
_entity.type
_entity.pdbx_description
1 polymer ?
#
loop_
_entity_poly.entity_id
_entity_poly.type
_entity_poly.pdbx_seq_one_letter_code
_entity_poly.pdbx_strand_id
1 'polypeptide(L)'
;MSWASNSQSCPDANGIRLSAVVLKSLQLLDLSGTGVTDQGLTEIEGCQKLQQLDLSETKITDAGMASLAKMPELKSLSLRATCVTEAGLIRLQGLKSLISIDINENQFNQERLAKLRSSSSFLRRLRIHTFKG
;
A
#
# COMPACT_ATOMS: atom_id res chain seq x y z
N MET A 1 -16.28 1.81 -6.90
CA MET A 1 -17.26 1.04 -6.09
C MET A 1 -17.00 1.37 -4.63
N SER A 2 -17.90 2.06 -3.93
CA SER A 2 -17.64 2.56 -2.57
C SER A 2 -17.80 1.47 -1.52
N TRP A 3 -16.68 0.87 -1.11
CA TRP A 3 -16.62 0.03 0.09
C TRP A 3 -16.52 0.90 1.38
N ALA A 4 -16.41 2.23 1.24
CA ALA A 4 -16.19 3.21 2.32
C ALA A 4 -17.44 3.59 3.15
N SER A 5 -18.60 2.98 2.96
CA SER A 5 -19.85 3.43 3.60
C SER A 5 -20.39 2.53 4.71
N ASN A 6 -19.69 1.47 5.11
CA ASN A 6 -20.14 0.68 6.26
C ASN A 6 -18.94 0.11 7.02
N SER A 7 -18.97 0.22 8.35
CA SER A 7 -17.92 -0.20 9.28
C SER A 7 -17.76 -1.72 9.40
N GLN A 8 -17.79 -2.47 8.29
CA GLN A 8 -17.69 -3.92 8.31
C GLN A 8 -16.90 -4.48 7.11
N SER A 9 -15.70 -4.99 7.45
CA SER A 9 -14.95 -6.09 6.82
C SER A 9 -14.64 -6.04 5.32
N CYS A 10 -13.35 -6.06 5.00
CA CYS A 10 -12.78 -6.33 3.67
C CYS A 10 -13.35 -7.64 3.11
N PRO A 11 -14.27 -7.60 2.11
CA PRO A 11 -14.94 -8.82 1.63
C PRO A 11 -14.09 -9.56 0.59
N ASP A 12 -14.03 -10.87 0.81
CA ASP A 12 -13.74 -12.00 -0.07
C ASP A 12 -12.51 -11.88 -0.98
N ALA A 13 -11.51 -12.71 -0.68
CA ALA A 13 -10.19 -12.84 -1.32
C ALA A 13 -10.20 -13.27 -2.80
N ASN A 14 -11.36 -13.28 -3.47
CA ASN A 14 -11.52 -13.60 -4.88
C ASN A 14 -11.14 -12.41 -5.77
N GLY A 15 -9.88 -12.03 -5.72
CA GLY A 15 -9.30 -10.98 -6.55
C GLY A 15 -8.78 -11.47 -7.90
N ILE A 16 -8.46 -10.51 -8.76
CA ILE A 16 -7.77 -10.76 -10.01
C ILE A 16 -6.32 -11.13 -9.70
N ARG A 17 -5.86 -12.24 -10.28
CA ARG A 17 -4.44 -12.62 -10.29
C ARG A 17 -3.76 -11.89 -11.42
N LEU A 18 -2.57 -11.38 -11.18
CA LEU A 18 -1.81 -10.66 -12.19
C LEU A 18 -1.07 -11.59 -13.14
N SER A 19 -1.12 -12.91 -12.99
CA SER A 19 -0.19 -13.85 -13.64
C SER A 19 1.27 -13.49 -13.33
N ALA A 20 2.18 -14.45 -13.25
CA ALA A 20 3.56 -14.12 -12.89
C ALA A 20 4.18 -13.22 -13.98
N VAL A 21 4.26 -11.91 -13.71
CA VAL A 21 4.72 -10.90 -14.65
C VAL A 21 5.91 -10.18 -14.02
N VAL A 22 7.11 -10.58 -14.44
CA VAL A 22 8.36 -9.94 -14.02
C VAL A 22 8.81 -8.99 -15.12
N LEU A 23 8.47 -7.72 -14.98
CA LEU A 23 8.91 -6.67 -15.89
C LEU A 23 10.13 -5.98 -15.29
N LYS A 24 11.33 -6.45 -15.67
CA LYS A 24 12.62 -6.03 -15.12
C LYS A 24 12.94 -4.53 -15.26
N SER A 25 12.20 -3.82 -16.11
CA SER A 25 12.39 -2.40 -16.38
C SER A 25 11.17 -1.55 -16.00
N LEU A 26 10.12 -2.15 -15.43
CA LEU A 26 8.92 -1.42 -15.03
C LEU A 26 9.26 -0.51 -13.85
N GLN A 27 8.91 0.77 -13.98
CA GLN A 27 9.16 1.80 -12.96
C GLN A 27 7.86 2.37 -12.38
N LEU A 28 6.78 2.36 -13.16
CA LEU A 28 5.47 2.84 -12.75
C LEU A 28 4.45 1.74 -13.06
N LEU A 29 3.62 1.43 -12.09
CA LEU A 29 2.51 0.50 -12.23
C LEU A 29 1.28 1.09 -11.54
N ASP A 30 0.21 1.22 -12.29
CA ASP A 30 -1.10 1.64 -11.79
C ASP A 30 -2.03 0.42 -11.81
N LEU A 31 -2.50 0.03 -10.62
CA LEU A 31 -3.49 -1.03 -10.41
C LEU A 31 -4.73 -0.47 -9.70
N SER A 32 -4.90 0.85 -9.68
CA SER A 32 -6.00 1.50 -8.99
C SER A 32 -7.35 1.06 -9.54
N GLY A 33 -8.33 0.87 -8.64
CA GLY A 33 -9.67 0.41 -8.97
C GLY A 33 -9.76 -1.01 -9.56
N THR A 34 -8.66 -1.76 -9.57
CA THR A 34 -8.64 -3.16 -10.02
C THR A 34 -9.01 -4.11 -8.89
N GLY A 35 -9.35 -5.35 -9.25
CA GLY A 35 -9.62 -6.42 -8.29
C GLY A 35 -8.37 -7.06 -7.67
N VAL A 36 -7.19 -6.42 -7.73
CA VAL A 36 -5.95 -7.01 -7.19
C VAL A 36 -6.04 -7.24 -5.67
N THR A 37 -5.45 -8.35 -5.21
CA THR A 37 -5.36 -8.76 -3.79
C THR A 37 -3.91 -8.97 -3.36
N ASP A 38 -3.70 -9.25 -2.08
CA ASP A 38 -2.37 -9.54 -1.50
C ASP A 38 -1.65 -10.65 -2.27
N GLN A 39 -2.38 -11.66 -2.75
CA GLN A 39 -1.83 -12.72 -3.60
C GLN A 39 -1.32 -12.16 -4.94
N GLY A 40 -2.05 -11.22 -5.56
CA GLY A 40 -1.60 -10.56 -6.79
C GLY A 40 -0.29 -9.79 -6.60
N LEU A 41 -0.05 -9.21 -5.42
CA LEU A 41 1.22 -8.55 -5.12
C LEU A 41 2.42 -9.51 -5.07
N THR A 42 2.20 -10.78 -4.70
CA THR A 42 3.26 -11.80 -4.76
C THR A 42 3.71 -12.08 -6.20
N GLU A 43 2.84 -11.86 -7.18
CA GLU A 43 3.13 -12.12 -8.59
C GLU A 43 3.97 -11.00 -9.24
N ILE A 44 4.00 -9.80 -8.62
CA ILE A 44 4.79 -8.64 -9.09
C ILE A 44 5.99 -8.31 -8.20
N GLU A 45 6.27 -9.05 -7.13
CA GLU A 45 7.42 -8.78 -6.24
C GLU A 45 8.78 -8.87 -6.95
N GLY A 46 8.84 -9.54 -8.11
CA GLY A 46 10.02 -9.57 -8.98
C GLY A 46 10.29 -8.27 -9.76
N CYS A 47 9.38 -7.29 -9.76
CA CYS A 47 9.56 -5.99 -10.41
C CYS A 47 10.48 -5.06 -9.60
N GLN A 48 11.74 -5.47 -9.45
CA GLN A 48 12.73 -4.84 -8.54
C GLN A 48 13.10 -3.39 -8.88
N LYS A 49 12.73 -2.90 -10.06
CA LYS A 49 12.94 -1.50 -10.48
C LYS A 49 11.70 -0.61 -10.31
N LEU A 50 10.62 -1.14 -9.75
CA LEU A 50 9.38 -0.39 -9.57
C LEU A 50 9.59 0.75 -8.56
N GLN A 51 9.26 1.96 -8.97
CA GLN A 51 9.44 3.19 -8.18
C GLN A 51 8.11 3.81 -7.75
N GLN A 52 7.07 3.62 -8.56
CA GLN A 52 5.74 4.16 -8.29
C GLN A 52 4.71 3.04 -8.45
N LEU A 53 3.91 2.85 -7.42
CA LEU A 53 2.84 1.86 -7.40
C LEU A 53 1.56 2.50 -6.88
N ASP A 54 0.51 2.44 -7.68
CA ASP A 54 -0.84 2.83 -7.25
C ASP A 54 -1.70 1.59 -7.00
N LEU A 55 -2.14 1.42 -5.76
CA LEU A 55 -3.07 0.37 -5.30
C LEU A 55 -4.36 0.98 -4.77
N SER A 56 -4.70 2.21 -5.19
CA SER A 56 -5.88 2.90 -4.69
C SER A 56 -7.15 2.12 -5.01
N GLU A 57 -8.12 2.09 -4.10
CA GLU A 57 -9.42 1.43 -4.33
C GLU A 57 -9.30 -0.07 -4.67
N THR A 58 -8.28 -0.74 -4.09
CA THR A 58 -8.07 -2.20 -4.22
C THR A 58 -8.33 -2.93 -2.90
N LYS A 59 -8.29 -4.27 -2.93
CA LYS A 59 -8.55 -5.12 -1.76
C LYS A 59 -7.27 -5.50 -0.99
N ILE A 60 -6.24 -4.65 -1.04
CA ILE A 60 -4.97 -4.90 -0.36
C ILE A 60 -5.11 -4.73 1.16
N THR A 61 -4.52 -5.66 1.91
CA THR A 61 -4.49 -5.66 3.38
C THR A 61 -3.06 -5.58 3.91
N ASP A 62 -2.90 -5.61 5.24
CA ASP A 62 -1.59 -5.68 5.90
C ASP A 62 -0.74 -6.88 5.44
N ALA A 63 -1.36 -7.97 4.97
CA ALA A 63 -0.64 -9.13 4.46
C ALA A 63 0.13 -8.82 3.16
N GLY A 64 -0.46 -8.02 2.27
CA GLY A 64 0.17 -7.62 1.01
C GLY A 64 1.43 -6.76 1.18
N MET A 65 1.58 -6.09 2.33
CA MET A 65 2.75 -5.26 2.62
C MET A 65 4.05 -6.07 2.69
N ALA A 66 3.98 -7.37 2.98
CA ALA A 66 5.15 -8.25 2.97
C ALA A 66 5.77 -8.38 1.56
N SER A 67 4.94 -8.40 0.51
CA SER A 67 5.39 -8.43 -0.88
C SER A 67 5.99 -7.08 -1.28
N LEU A 68 5.35 -5.97 -0.91
CA LEU A 68 5.86 -4.62 -1.20
C LEU A 68 7.20 -4.34 -0.51
N ALA A 69 7.42 -4.87 0.68
CA ALA A 69 8.69 -4.74 1.41
C ALA A 69 9.90 -5.34 0.68
N LYS A 70 9.66 -6.18 -0.35
CA LYS A 70 10.70 -6.77 -1.22
C LYS A 70 11.00 -5.93 -2.47
N MET A 71 10.41 -4.74 -2.63
CA MET A 71 10.61 -3.85 -3.78
C MET A 71 11.52 -2.68 -3.39
N PRO A 72 12.86 -2.82 -3.44
CA PRO A 72 13.81 -1.89 -2.80
C PRO A 72 13.85 -0.49 -3.43
N GLU A 73 13.41 -0.37 -4.68
CA GLU A 73 13.40 0.88 -5.45
C GLU A 73 12.09 1.67 -5.30
N LEU A 74 11.12 1.18 -4.53
CA LEU A 74 9.81 1.82 -4.39
C LEU A 74 9.96 3.18 -3.67
N LYS A 75 9.51 4.25 -4.32
CA LYS A 75 9.60 5.65 -3.85
C LYS A 75 8.25 6.25 -3.49
N SER A 76 7.22 5.91 -4.26
CA SER A 76 5.85 6.38 -4.08
C SER A 76 4.88 5.21 -4.07
N LEU A 77 4.01 5.18 -3.07
CA LEU A 77 2.98 4.15 -2.90
C LEU A 77 1.65 4.82 -2.59
N SER A 78 0.62 4.58 -3.40
CA SER A 78 -0.76 4.94 -3.05
C SER A 78 -1.49 3.73 -2.50
N LEU A 79 -2.00 3.86 -1.28
CA LEU A 79 -2.90 2.91 -0.61
C LEU A 79 -4.23 3.60 -0.30
N ARG A 80 -4.60 4.64 -1.06
CA ARG A 80 -5.87 5.34 -0.86
C ARG A 80 -7.00 4.33 -0.94
N ALA A 81 -7.91 4.41 0.02
CA ALA A 81 -9.08 3.57 0.03
C ALA A 81 -8.76 2.05 -0.06
N THR A 82 -7.91 1.54 0.85
CA THR A 82 -7.57 0.10 0.99
C THR A 82 -7.89 -0.41 2.40
N CYS A 83 -7.50 -1.65 2.71
CA CYS A 83 -7.67 -2.28 4.01
C CYS A 83 -6.37 -2.29 4.85
N VAL A 84 -5.40 -1.45 4.51
CA VAL A 84 -4.12 -1.38 5.23
C VAL A 84 -4.29 -0.57 6.53
N THR A 85 -3.71 -1.10 7.61
CA THR A 85 -3.69 -0.49 8.95
C THR A 85 -2.26 -0.10 9.34
N GLU A 86 -2.07 0.41 10.56
CA GLU A 86 -0.73 0.74 11.07
C GLU A 86 0.20 -0.47 11.08
N ALA A 87 -0.33 -1.66 11.34
CA ALA A 87 0.45 -2.88 11.38
C ALA A 87 1.07 -3.19 10.02
N GLY A 88 0.35 -2.94 8.93
CA GLY A 88 0.86 -3.03 7.56
C GLY A 88 1.93 -1.99 7.27
N LEU A 89 1.72 -0.73 7.65
CA LEU A 89 2.69 0.35 7.41
C LEU A 89 4.06 0.09 8.06
N ILE A 90 4.07 -0.48 9.27
CA ILE A 90 5.32 -0.82 9.96
C ILE A 90 6.13 -1.87 9.18
N ARG A 91 5.48 -2.76 8.42
CA ARG A 91 6.18 -3.77 7.59
C ARG A 91 7.01 -3.14 6.47
N LEU A 92 6.70 -1.91 6.07
CA LEU A 92 7.42 -1.19 5.02
C LEU A 92 8.73 -0.54 5.53
N GLN A 93 9.07 -0.67 6.81
CA GLN A 93 10.23 0.01 7.41
C GLN A 93 11.59 -0.29 6.73
N GLY A 94 11.70 -1.44 6.05
CA GLY A 94 12.89 -1.83 5.29
C GLY A 94 13.07 -1.07 3.96
N LEU A 95 12.02 -0.41 3.45
CA LEU A 95 12.03 0.31 2.17
C LEU A 95 12.71 1.67 2.31
N LYS A 96 14.06 1.67 2.26
CA LYS A 96 14.87 2.89 2.40
C LYS A 96 14.57 3.93 1.32
N SER A 97 14.20 3.51 0.12
CA SER A 97 13.86 4.38 -1.00
C SER A 97 12.47 4.99 -0.91
N LEU A 98 11.59 4.48 -0.04
CA LEU A 98 10.22 5.00 0.08
C LEU A 98 10.26 6.41 0.67
N ILE A 99 9.63 7.35 -0.04
CA ILE A 99 9.61 8.78 0.30
C ILE A 99 8.18 9.23 0.55
N SER A 100 7.23 8.71 -0.22
CA SER A 100 5.84 9.16 -0.21
C SER A 100 4.88 8.00 -0.08
N ILE A 101 3.89 8.16 0.78
CA ILE A 101 2.77 7.24 0.90
C ILE A 101 1.46 8.01 0.97
N ASP A 102 0.47 7.61 0.18
CA ASP A 102 -0.90 8.09 0.30
C ASP A 102 -1.75 7.04 1.01
N ILE A 103 -2.38 7.44 2.12
CA ILE A 103 -3.26 6.58 2.93
C ILE A 103 -4.63 7.23 3.14
N ASN A 104 -5.05 8.10 2.23
CA ASN A 104 -6.38 8.71 2.24
C ASN A 104 -7.51 7.68 2.25
N GLU A 105 -8.66 8.04 2.83
CA GLU A 105 -9.87 7.19 2.81
C GLU A 105 -9.68 5.77 3.39
N ASN A 106 -8.69 5.62 4.26
CA ASN A 106 -8.49 4.45 5.10
C ASN A 106 -8.97 4.73 6.54
N GLN A 107 -8.81 3.76 7.44
CA GLN A 107 -9.19 3.91 8.85
C GLN A 107 -8.17 4.71 9.72
N PHE A 108 -7.26 5.45 9.10
CA PHE A 108 -6.28 6.30 9.82
C PHE A 108 -6.89 7.65 10.20
N ASN A 109 -6.91 7.96 11.50
CA ASN A 109 -7.24 9.30 12.00
C ASN A 109 -5.97 10.06 12.43
N GLN A 110 -6.09 11.37 12.66
CA GLN A 110 -4.93 12.22 12.96
C GLN A 110 -4.19 11.81 14.25
N GLU A 111 -4.92 11.43 15.29
CA GLU A 111 -4.35 11.03 16.58
C GLU A 111 -3.51 9.74 16.45
N ARG A 112 -4.07 8.71 15.81
CA ARG A 112 -3.38 7.44 15.56
C ARG A 112 -2.12 7.66 14.72
N LEU A 113 -2.18 8.50 13.69
CA LEU A 113 -1.03 8.82 12.85
C LEU A 113 0.04 9.62 13.60
N ALA A 114 -0.35 10.56 14.46
CA ALA A 114 0.59 11.29 15.31
C ALA A 114 1.32 10.35 16.26
N LYS A 115 0.59 9.43 16.92
CA LYS A 115 1.18 8.40 17.79
C LYS A 115 2.13 7.49 17.03
N LEU A 116 1.71 7.02 15.86
CA LEU A 116 2.51 6.13 15.02
C LEU A 116 3.81 6.81 14.53
N ARG A 117 3.75 8.09 14.18
CA ARG A 117 4.93 8.90 13.85
C ARG A 117 5.85 9.06 15.06
N SER A 118 5.32 9.32 16.25
CA SER A 118 6.15 9.43 17.46
C SER A 118 6.92 8.14 17.78
N SER A 119 6.35 6.99 17.44
CA SER A 119 6.96 5.67 17.71
C SER A 119 7.81 5.10 16.57
N SER A 120 7.81 5.69 15.38
CA SER A 120 8.52 5.16 14.20
C SER A 120 9.34 6.21 13.47
N SER A 121 10.67 6.10 13.54
CA SER A 121 11.59 6.96 12.78
C SER A 121 11.41 6.82 11.27
N PHE A 122 11.01 5.63 10.80
CA PHE A 122 10.66 5.38 9.41
C PHE A 122 9.45 6.22 8.97
N LEU A 123 8.37 6.25 9.76
CA LEU A 123 7.18 7.01 9.38
C LEU A 123 7.33 8.52 9.55
N ARG A 124 8.25 8.97 10.41
CA ARG A 124 8.62 10.39 10.54
C ARG A 124 9.30 10.95 9.30
N ARG A 125 10.09 10.14 8.59
CA ARG A 125 10.79 10.59 7.37
C ARG A 125 9.91 10.55 6.12
N LEU A 126 8.78 9.85 6.14
CA LEU A 126 7.88 9.75 4.98
C LEU A 126 6.99 10.98 4.87
N ARG A 127 6.80 11.44 3.63
CA ARG A 127 5.67 12.29 3.25
C ARG A 127 4.42 11.41 3.22
N ILE A 128 3.60 11.51 4.27
CA ILE A 128 2.31 10.81 4.35
C ILE A 128 1.22 11.79 3.92
N HIS A 129 0.52 11.48 2.84
CA HIS A 129 -0.66 12.22 2.40
C HIS A 129 -1.90 11.64 3.07
N THR A 130 -2.65 12.52 3.73
CA THR A 130 -3.88 12.23 4.46
C THR A 130 -4.84 13.39 4.26
N PHE A 131 -6.14 13.14 4.41
CA PHE A 131 -7.15 14.14 4.15
C PHE A 131 -6.99 15.21 5.22
N LYS A 132 -6.74 16.46 4.78
CA LYS A 132 -6.89 17.62 5.66
C LYS A 132 -8.38 17.91 5.72
N GLY A 133 -9.05 17.35 6.73
CA GLY A 133 -10.32 17.91 7.17
C GLY A 133 -10.12 19.36 7.62
#